data_AF-A0A928HCK3-F1
#
_entry.id   AF-A0A928HCK3-F1
#
_cell.length_a   1.000
_cell.length_b   1.000
_cell.length_c   1.000
_cell.angle_alpha   90.00
_cell.angle_beta   90.00
_cell.angle_gamma   90.00
#
_symmetry.space_group_name_H-M   'P 1'
#
loop_
_entity.id
_entity.type
_entity.pdbx_description
1 polymer ?
#
loop_
_entity_poly.entity_id
_entity_poly.type
_entity_poly.pdbx_seq_one_letter_code
_entity_poly.pdbx_strand_id
1 'polypeptide(L)' 'MVKERHNPDGFNISVNVGEHAGQSVFHVHMHLIPRFKGDVEDPQGGIRGVIPSKQKY' A
#
# COMPACT_ATOMS: atom_id res chain seq x y z
N MET A 1 14.69 -8.18 -9.23
CA MET A 1 13.75 -7.09 -8.90
C MET A 1 12.49 -7.65 -8.23
N VAL A 2 11.69 -6.84 -7.50
CA VAL A 2 10.47 -7.32 -6.79
C VAL A 2 9.50 -8.03 -7.74
N LYS A 3 9.28 -7.48 -8.94
CA LYS A 3 8.45 -8.09 -9.98
C LYS A 3 8.95 -9.49 -10.39
N GLU A 4 10.24 -9.63 -10.63
CA GLU A 4 10.83 -10.90 -11.08
C GLU A 4 10.80 -11.99 -10.01
N ARG A 5 10.91 -11.61 -8.73
CA ARG A 5 10.95 -12.57 -7.63
C ARG A 5 9.57 -13.05 -7.18
N HIS A 6 8.54 -12.22 -7.35
CA HIS A 6 7.22 -12.47 -6.76
C HIS A 6 6.08 -12.49 -7.77
N ASN A 7 6.31 -12.05 -9.01
CA ASN A 7 5.33 -11.98 -10.10
C ASN A 7 3.93 -11.48 -9.68
N PRO A 8 3.83 -10.30 -9.03
CA PRO A 8 2.55 -9.76 -8.60
C PRO A 8 1.69 -9.31 -9.79
N ASP A 9 0.38 -9.35 -9.61
CA ASP A 9 -0.61 -8.92 -10.61
C ASP A 9 -0.71 -7.38 -10.70
N GLY A 10 -0.25 -6.68 -9.67
CA GLY A 10 -0.22 -5.21 -9.63
C GLY A 10 0.59 -4.67 -8.46
N PHE A 11 0.59 -3.35 -8.32
CA PHE A 11 1.23 -2.67 -7.18
C PHE A 11 0.37 -1.52 -6.68
N ASN A 12 0.37 -1.29 -5.37
CA ASN A 12 0.04 0.01 -4.81
C ASN A 12 1.32 0.75 -4.44
N ILE A 13 1.33 2.04 -4.74
CA ILE A 13 2.43 2.96 -4.44
C ILE A 13 1.85 4.11 -3.61
N SER A 14 2.44 4.42 -2.47
CA SER A 14 2.00 5.56 -1.65
C SER A 14 3.15 6.29 -0.98
N VAL A 15 2.93 7.58 -0.74
CA VAL A 15 3.79 8.48 0.02
C VAL A 15 2.91 9.25 0.99
N ASN A 16 3.30 9.29 2.26
CA ASN A 16 2.62 10.09 3.27
C ASN A 16 3.48 11.33 3.57
N VAL A 17 2.89 12.52 3.49
CA VAL A 17 3.59 13.79 3.73
C VAL A 17 2.91 14.52 4.89
N GLY A 18 3.60 14.60 6.03
CA GLY A 18 3.10 15.18 7.26
C GLY A 18 2.35 14.19 8.16
N GLU A 19 2.28 14.53 9.45
CA GLU A 19 1.70 13.69 10.50
C GLU A 19 0.24 13.29 10.21
N HIS A 20 -0.61 14.25 9.84
CA HIS A 20 -2.02 13.99 9.53
C HIS A 20 -2.24 13.17 8.26
N ALA A 21 -1.23 13.06 7.38
CA ALA A 21 -1.24 12.12 6.26
C ALA A 21 -0.79 10.71 6.69
N GLY A 22 -0.48 10.50 7.98
CA GLY A 22 -0.01 9.23 8.52
C GLY A 22 1.50 9.00 8.37
N GLN A 23 2.30 10.06 8.20
CA GLN A 23 3.76 9.92 8.19
C GLN A 23 4.26 9.67 9.62
N SER A 24 4.86 8.50 9.85
CA SER A 24 5.50 8.14 11.14
C SER A 24 7.02 8.24 11.11
N VAL A 25 7.63 8.07 9.93
CA VAL A 25 9.08 8.25 9.72
C VAL A 25 9.30 9.55 8.95
N PHE A 26 9.90 10.54 9.61
CA PHE A 26 10.15 11.88 9.05
C PHE A 26 11.41 11.93 8.16
N HIS A 27 11.50 10.97 7.25
CA HIS A 27 12.42 10.95 6.13
C HIS A 27 11.61 10.58 4.89
N VAL A 28 11.97 11.10 3.72
CA VAL A 28 11.24 10.76 2.50
C VAL A 28 11.33 9.25 2.26
N HIS A 29 10.17 8.60 2.16
CA HIS A 29 10.06 7.19 1.85
C HIS A 29 8.76 6.94 1.09
N MET A 30 8.74 5.84 0.35
CA MET A 30 7.61 5.42 -0.46
C MET A 30 7.32 3.96 -0.15
N HIS A 31 6.04 3.63 0.02
CA HIS A 31 5.61 2.24 0.12
C HIS A 31 5.41 1.69 -1.28
N LEU A 32 6.01 0.54 -1.56
CA LEU A 32 5.75 -0.27 -2.74
C LEU A 32 5.15 -1.58 -2.27
N ILE A 33 3.87 -1.80 -2.56
CA ILE A 33 3.13 -2.96 -2.08
C ILE A 33 2.70 -3.83 -3.27
N PRO A 34 3.29 -5.02 -3.44
CA PRO A 34 2.83 -6.00 -4.43
C PRO A 34 1.39 -6.42 -4.15
N ARG A 35 0.57 -6.55 -5.19
CA ARG A 35 -0.82 -6.98 -5.13
C ARG A 35 -1.03 -8.24 -5.95
N PHE A 36 -1.93 -9.10 -5.46
CA PHE A 36 -2.26 -10.37 -6.09
C PHE A 36 -3.77 -10.50 -6.25
N LYS A 37 -4.22 -11.15 -7.31
CA LYS A 37 -5.66 -11.37 -7.54
C LYS A 37 -6.27 -12.14 -6.35
N GLY A 38 -7.22 -11.51 -5.66
CA GLY A 38 -7.90 -12.09 -4.50
C GLY A 38 -7.22 -11.87 -3.14
N ASP A 39 -6.15 -11.07 -3.06
CA ASP A 39 -5.50 -10.73 -1.78
C ASP A 39 -6.33 -9.80 -0.88
N VAL A 40 -7.29 -9.08 -1.48
CA VAL A 40 -8.26 -8.21 -0.82
C VAL A 40 -9.63 -8.45 -1.47
N GLU A 41 -10.65 -8.63 -0.64
CA GLU A 41 -12.02 -8.92 -1.06
C GLU A 41 -12.63 -7.77 -1.89
N ASP A 42 -12.46 -6.52 -1.44
CA ASP A 42 -12.82 -5.32 -2.19
C ASP A 42 -11.57 -4.44 -2.42
N PRO A 43 -10.96 -4.50 -3.62
CA PRO A 43 -9.74 -3.73 -3.90
C PRO A 43 -10.00 -2.24 -4.16
N GLN A 44 -11.27 -1.78 -4.18
CA GLN A 44 -11.58 -0.37 -4.35
C GLN A 44 -11.17 0.45 -3.10
N GLY A 45 -10.74 1.69 -3.30
CA GLY A 45 -10.24 2.56 -2.22
C GLY A 45 -8.71 2.63 -2.08
N GLY A 46 -7.96 1.94 -2.97
CA GLY A 46 -6.51 2.09 -3.12
C GLY A 46 -5.71 1.60 -1.91
N ILE A 47 -4.68 2.36 -1.50
CA ILE A 47 -3.77 1.97 -0.39
C ILE A 47 -4.52 1.69 0.93
N ARG A 48 -5.67 2.34 1.15
CA ARG A 48 -6.47 2.15 2.36
C ARG A 48 -7.14 0.77 2.44
N GLY A 49 -7.37 0.13 1.30
CA GLY A 49 -7.92 -1.24 1.22
C GLY A 49 -6.86 -2.33 1.37
N VAL A 50 -5.57 -1.98 1.35
CA VAL A 50 -4.46 -2.96 1.44
C VAL A 50 -4.38 -3.60 2.82
N ILE A 51 -4.70 -2.86 3.87
CA ILE A 51 -4.79 -3.39 5.24
C ILE A 51 -6.20 -3.05 5.75
N PRO A 52 -7.19 -3.94 5.53
CA PRO A 52 -8.59 -3.66 5.86
C PRO A 52 -8.81 -3.23 7.31
N SER A 53 -8.06 -3.81 8.25
CA SER A 53 -8.13 -3.47 9.68
C SER A 53 -7.59 -2.07 10.02
N LYS A 54 -6.89 -1.42 9.10
CA LYS A 54 -6.33 -0.05 9.26
C LYS A 54 -7.00 0.96 8.33
N GLN A 55 -8.12 0.59 7.70
CA GLN A 55 -8.83 1.44 6.74
C GLN A 55 -9.63 2.57 7.40
N LYS A 56 -10.13 2.35 8.62
CA LYS A 56 -10.93 3.32 9.38
C LYS A 56 -10.16 3.74 10.63
N TYR A 57 -9.87 5.03 10.73
CA TYR A 57 -9.55 5.70 12.00
C TYR A 57 -10.86 6.18 12.62
#